data_AF-A0A6N7AYJ5-F1
#
_entry.id   AF-A0A6N7AYJ5-F1
#
_cell.length_a   1.000
_cell.length_b   1.000
_cell.length_c   1.000
_cell.angle_alpha   90.00
_cell.angle_beta   90.00
_cell.angle_gamma   90.00
#
_symmetry.space_group_name_H-M   'P 1'
#
loop_
_entity.id
_entity.type
_entity.pdbx_description
1 polymer ?
#
loop_
_entity_poly.entity_id
_entity_poly.type
_entity_poly.pdbx_seq_one_letter_code
_entity_poly.pdbx_strand_id
1 'polypeptide(L)'
;MDITEELFREHHLFSREDVLKSLELFIAHEKDNEDPGYSPGVLGNRIKLCEKFYAAVKKCKLPVLTELWWFYEYDLLENRMELNLCQASDIEVENGEISTMTSTVEHTLITVECDYLTVEQYAAMLGVELVTVRQWIRRGKLRHAKKAGRDWLIPSTEDKPSRGFTSVLYIVEDDARIDSDEFPLLAVSNRITIVQDQDKKSRFICYLSNDITKFRSELELTRSDVERLEHTIIESGKARIGGHIQYFPHVIRDTD
;
A
#
# COMPACT_ATOMS: atom_id res chain seq x y z
N MET A 1 2.53 -7.33 -35.50
CA MET A 1 2.69 -6.77 -34.15
C MET A 1 4.11 -7.09 -33.75
N ASP A 2 4.85 -6.14 -33.18
CA ASP A 2 6.18 -6.42 -32.62
C ASP A 2 6.04 -7.42 -31.45
N ILE A 3 6.99 -8.34 -31.26
CA ILE A 3 6.92 -9.35 -30.18
C ILE A 3 6.83 -8.68 -28.81
N THR A 4 7.50 -7.53 -28.65
CA THR A 4 7.41 -6.67 -27.46
C THR A 4 5.98 -6.19 -27.22
N GLU A 5 5.29 -5.75 -28.28
CA GLU A 5 3.91 -5.26 -28.19
C GLU A 5 2.94 -6.40 -27.87
N GLU A 6 3.15 -7.58 -28.46
CA GLU A 6 2.35 -8.78 -28.19
C GLU A 6 2.44 -9.18 -26.72
N LEU A 7 3.66 -9.39 -26.21
CA LEU A 7 3.91 -9.73 -24.81
C LEU A 7 3.34 -8.67 -23.87
N PHE A 8 3.56 -7.39 -24.16
CA PHE A 8 3.03 -6.31 -23.33
C PHE A 8 1.49 -6.34 -23.28
N ARG A 9 0.84 -6.59 -24.42
CA ARG A 9 -0.62 -6.68 -24.50
C ARG A 9 -1.18 -7.90 -23.78
N GLU A 10 -0.44 -9.00 -23.69
CA GLU A 10 -0.86 -10.20 -22.97
C GLU A 10 -0.83 -10.01 -21.44
N HIS A 11 0.09 -9.19 -20.94
CA HIS A 11 0.35 -9.08 -19.49
C HIS A 11 -0.28 -7.86 -18.80
N HIS A 12 -0.90 -6.95 -19.53
CA HIS A 12 -1.45 -5.70 -18.95
C HIS A 12 -2.95 -5.51 -19.25
N LEU A 13 -3.58 -4.57 -18.54
CA LEU A 13 -5.01 -4.29 -18.64
C LEU A 13 -5.23 -3.05 -19.52
N PHE A 14 -6.08 -3.14 -20.54
CA PHE A 14 -6.23 -2.04 -21.53
C PHE A 14 -7.64 -1.50 -21.63
N SER A 15 -8.60 -2.24 -21.07
CA SER A 15 -10.01 -1.89 -21.05
C SER A 15 -10.58 -1.99 -19.65
N ARG A 16 -11.75 -1.39 -19.46
CA ARG A 16 -12.53 -1.57 -18.23
C ARG A 16 -12.88 -3.04 -18.02
N GLU A 17 -13.19 -3.74 -19.10
CA GLU A 17 -13.53 -5.16 -19.10
C GLU A 17 -12.33 -6.03 -18.65
N ASP A 18 -11.11 -5.71 -19.08
CA ASP A 18 -9.88 -6.36 -18.59
C ASP A 18 -9.73 -6.17 -17.07
N VAL A 19 -9.89 -4.93 -16.58
CA VAL A 19 -9.79 -4.62 -15.14
C VAL A 19 -10.85 -5.38 -14.34
N LEU A 20 -12.10 -5.40 -14.81
CA LEU A 20 -13.18 -6.13 -14.13
C LEU A 20 -12.92 -7.64 -14.10
N LYS A 21 -12.46 -8.24 -15.21
CA LYS A 21 -12.11 -9.67 -15.26
C LYS A 21 -10.96 -10.00 -14.31
N SER A 22 -9.93 -9.15 -14.28
CA SER A 22 -8.79 -9.29 -13.37
C SER A 22 -9.22 -9.22 -11.89
N LEU A 23 -10.07 -8.26 -11.53
CA LEU A 23 -10.63 -8.12 -10.18
C LEU A 23 -11.50 -9.32 -9.78
N GLU A 24 -12.31 -9.87 -10.69
CA GLU A 24 -13.12 -11.06 -10.43
C GLU A 24 -12.25 -12.27 -10.08
N LEU A 25 -11.17 -12.51 -10.85
CA LEU A 25 -10.21 -13.57 -10.58
C LEU A 25 -9.52 -13.37 -9.22
N PHE A 26 -9.11 -12.14 -8.91
CA PHE A 26 -8.50 -11.82 -7.63
C PHE A 26 -9.44 -12.05 -6.45
N ILE A 27 -10.69 -11.58 -6.53
CA ILE A 27 -11.70 -11.78 -5.47
C ILE A 27 -12.00 -13.26 -5.27
N ALA A 28 -12.09 -14.04 -6.35
CA ALA A 28 -12.27 -15.49 -6.27
C ALA A 28 -11.08 -16.15 -5.56
N HIS A 29 -9.86 -15.79 -5.96
CA HIS A 29 -8.64 -16.28 -5.33
C HIS A 29 -8.61 -15.98 -3.81
N GLU A 30 -8.89 -14.74 -3.40
CA GLU A 30 -8.93 -14.35 -1.99
C GLU A 30 -10.00 -15.10 -1.18
N LYS A 31 -11.12 -15.49 -1.82
CA LYS A 31 -12.20 -16.27 -1.19
C LYS A 31 -11.84 -17.74 -1.01
N ASP A 32 -11.11 -18.30 -1.97
CA ASP A 32 -10.78 -19.73 -2.02
C ASP A 32 -9.41 -20.04 -1.37
N ASN A 33 -8.64 -19.02 -0.97
CA ASN A 33 -7.35 -19.20 -0.33
C ASN A 33 -7.48 -19.81 1.09
N GLU A 34 -6.98 -21.03 1.26
CA GLU A 34 -7.02 -21.77 2.52
C GLU A 34 -6.08 -21.20 3.60
N ASP A 35 -5.03 -20.47 3.22
CA ASP A 35 -4.10 -19.79 4.13
C ASP A 35 -3.87 -18.33 3.70
N PRO A 36 -4.84 -17.44 3.97
CA PRO A 36 -4.82 -16.06 3.49
C PRO A 36 -3.78 -15.18 4.19
N GLY A 37 -3.11 -15.67 5.24
CA GLY A 37 -2.20 -14.85 6.07
C GLY A 37 -2.90 -13.74 6.87
N TYR A 38 -4.22 -13.64 6.79
CA TYR A 38 -5.05 -12.64 7.48
C TYR A 38 -6.07 -13.28 8.42
N SER A 39 -6.38 -12.57 9.51
CA SER A 39 -7.48 -12.90 10.41
C SER A 39 -8.82 -12.92 9.64
N PRO A 40 -9.76 -13.83 9.94
CA PRO A 40 -11.01 -13.97 9.17
C PRO A 40 -11.83 -12.67 9.03
N GLY A 41 -11.89 -11.85 10.08
CA GLY A 41 -12.58 -10.57 10.04
C GLY A 41 -11.93 -9.56 9.08
N VAL A 42 -10.60 -9.55 9.02
CA VAL A 42 -9.81 -8.68 8.14
C VAL A 42 -9.96 -9.12 6.68
N LEU A 43 -9.83 -10.43 6.41
CA LEU A 43 -10.05 -10.98 5.08
C LEU A 43 -11.44 -10.61 4.54
N GLY A 44 -12.48 -10.77 5.37
CA GLY A 44 -13.84 -10.39 4.99
C GLY A 44 -13.98 -8.90 4.63
N ASN A 45 -13.24 -8.01 5.30
CA ASN A 45 -13.25 -6.58 4.98
C ASN A 45 -12.40 -6.23 3.75
N ARG A 46 -11.30 -6.96 3.50
CA ARG A 46 -10.50 -6.84 2.27
C ARG A 46 -11.31 -7.24 1.05
N ILE A 47 -12.03 -8.36 1.12
CA ILE A 47 -12.95 -8.79 0.06
C ILE A 47 -14.05 -7.74 -0.18
N LYS A 48 -14.67 -7.21 0.88
CA LYS A 48 -15.67 -6.13 0.75
C LYS A 48 -15.10 -4.89 0.09
N LEU A 49 -13.85 -4.51 0.39
CA LEU A 49 -13.17 -3.39 -0.27
C LEU A 49 -13.02 -3.67 -1.77
N CYS A 50 -12.60 -4.87 -2.14
CA CYS A 50 -12.48 -5.29 -3.54
C CYS A 50 -13.84 -5.26 -4.26
N GLU A 51 -14.92 -5.73 -3.62
CA GLU A 51 -16.28 -5.69 -4.17
C GLU A 51 -16.79 -4.24 -4.34
N LYS A 52 -16.49 -3.35 -3.38
CA LYS A 52 -16.79 -1.90 -3.50
C LYS A 52 -16.02 -1.28 -4.66
N PHE A 53 -14.73 -1.61 -4.81
CA PHE A 53 -13.88 -1.11 -5.89
C PHE A 53 -14.35 -1.61 -7.26
N TYR A 54 -14.64 -2.92 -7.39
CA TYR A 54 -15.25 -3.50 -8.58
C TYR A 54 -16.54 -2.77 -8.99
N ALA A 55 -17.43 -2.50 -8.04
CA ALA A 55 -18.67 -1.77 -8.31
C ALA A 55 -18.42 -0.32 -8.78
N ALA A 56 -17.35 0.33 -8.30
CA ALA A 56 -16.94 1.66 -8.75
C ALA A 56 -16.39 1.62 -10.19
N VAL A 57 -15.48 0.69 -10.49
CA VAL A 57 -14.93 0.47 -11.84
C VAL A 57 -16.06 0.15 -12.83
N LYS A 58 -17.03 -0.69 -12.46
CA LYS A 58 -18.16 -1.06 -13.32
C LYS A 58 -19.00 0.14 -13.77
N LYS A 59 -19.12 1.16 -12.92
CA LYS A 59 -19.90 2.38 -13.19
C LYS A 59 -19.12 3.44 -13.94
N CYS A 60 -17.79 3.36 -13.94
CA CYS A 60 -16.96 4.38 -14.56
C CYS A 60 -16.88 4.22 -16.09
N LYS A 61 -16.51 5.31 -16.75
CA LYS A 61 -16.06 5.30 -18.14
C LYS A 61 -14.55 5.55 -18.14
N LEU A 62 -13.78 4.54 -18.51
CA LEU A 62 -12.34 4.68 -18.65
C LEU A 62 -11.99 5.27 -20.01
N PRO A 63 -10.90 6.05 -20.11
CA PRO A 63 -10.34 6.46 -21.39
C PRO A 63 -10.11 5.27 -22.33
N VAL A 64 -10.27 5.48 -23.64
CA VAL A 64 -9.84 4.48 -24.61
C VAL A 64 -8.35 4.66 -24.83
N LEU A 65 -7.57 3.62 -24.56
CA LEU A 65 -6.13 3.63 -24.77
C LEU A 65 -5.85 3.40 -26.26
N THR A 66 -5.33 4.42 -26.93
CA THR A 66 -5.00 4.39 -28.37
C THR A 66 -3.51 4.44 -28.63
N GLU A 67 -2.74 4.93 -27.67
CA GLU A 67 -1.29 5.01 -27.71
C GLU A 67 -0.66 3.71 -27.16
N LEU A 68 0.51 3.36 -27.68
CA LEU A 68 1.30 2.23 -27.20
C LEU A 68 1.80 2.50 -25.77
N TRP A 69 2.01 1.43 -25.02
CA TRP A 69 2.61 1.44 -23.67
C TRP A 69 1.77 2.11 -22.58
N TRP A 70 0.56 2.54 -22.89
CA TRP A 70 -0.43 2.91 -21.89
C TRP A 70 -1.21 1.69 -21.43
N PHE A 71 -1.46 1.61 -20.12
CA PHE A 71 -2.22 0.52 -19.52
C PHE A 71 -2.87 0.96 -18.21
N TYR A 72 -3.83 0.17 -17.76
CA TYR A 72 -4.45 0.27 -16.44
C TYR A 72 -3.78 -0.68 -15.47
N GLU A 73 -3.67 -0.23 -14.23
CA GLU A 73 -3.20 -1.01 -13.11
C GLU A 73 -4.06 -0.68 -11.89
N TYR A 74 -4.29 -1.65 -11.01
CA TYR A 74 -4.90 -1.35 -9.73
C TYR A 74 -4.04 -1.84 -8.58
N ASP A 75 -4.02 -1.04 -7.53
CA ASP A 75 -3.30 -1.33 -6.30
C ASP A 75 -4.29 -1.65 -5.17
N LEU A 76 -4.03 -2.74 -4.44
CA LEU A 76 -4.66 -2.96 -3.14
C LEU A 76 -3.71 -2.50 -2.05
N LEU A 77 -3.95 -1.30 -1.55
CA LEU A 77 -3.27 -0.75 -0.39
C LEU A 77 -3.99 -1.18 0.89
N GLU A 78 -3.31 -1.06 2.01
CA GLU A 78 -3.82 -1.51 3.32
C GLU A 78 -5.09 -0.79 3.78
N ASN A 79 -5.40 0.41 3.25
CA ASN A 79 -6.61 1.17 3.61
C ASN A 79 -7.50 1.56 2.42
N ARG A 80 -7.12 1.24 1.18
CA ARG A 80 -7.84 1.66 -0.02
C ARG A 80 -7.42 0.87 -1.24
N MET A 81 -8.19 0.98 -2.31
CA MET A 81 -7.81 0.55 -3.64
C MET A 81 -7.75 1.73 -4.58
N GLU A 82 -6.78 1.70 -5.50
CA GLU A 82 -6.59 2.72 -6.52
C GLU A 82 -6.61 2.08 -7.91
N LEU A 83 -7.26 2.72 -8.88
CA LEU A 83 -7.11 2.42 -10.31
C LEU A 83 -6.23 3.50 -10.91
N ASN A 84 -5.12 3.11 -11.51
CA ASN A 84 -4.11 3.98 -12.07
C ASN A 84 -4.06 3.83 -13.59
N LEU A 85 -3.84 4.95 -14.27
CA LEU A 85 -3.40 5.00 -15.65
C LEU A 85 -1.88 5.12 -15.63
N CYS A 86 -1.22 4.13 -16.22
CA CYS A 86 0.22 4.00 -16.23
C CYS A 86 0.78 4.10 -17.65
N GLN A 87 2.02 4.57 -17.74
CA GLN A 87 2.82 4.54 -18.96
C GLN A 87 4.07 3.68 -18.72
N ALA A 88 4.33 2.76 -19.65
CA ALA A 88 5.54 1.96 -19.68
C ALA A 88 6.62 2.59 -20.56
N SER A 89 7.88 2.45 -20.14
CA SER A 89 9.08 2.80 -20.91
C SER A 89 10.18 1.76 -20.69
N ASP A 90 11.25 1.85 -21.49
CA ASP A 90 12.46 1.02 -21.33
C ASP A 90 12.14 -0.49 -21.25
N ILE A 91 11.31 -0.96 -22.19
CA ILE A 91 10.88 -2.36 -22.25
C ILE A 91 11.97 -3.18 -22.95
N GLU A 92 12.51 -4.17 -22.24
CA GLU A 92 13.47 -5.14 -22.79
C GLU A 92 12.84 -6.53 -22.81
N VAL A 93 13.07 -7.27 -23.90
CA VAL A 93 12.57 -8.64 -24.09
C VAL A 93 13.78 -9.57 -24.20
N GLU A 94 13.82 -10.58 -23.34
CA GLU A 94 14.82 -11.64 -23.37
C GLU A 94 14.13 -13.00 -23.31
N ASN A 95 14.55 -13.94 -24.15
CA ASN A 95 14.01 -15.31 -24.20
C ASN A 95 12.48 -15.40 -24.41
N GLY A 96 11.86 -14.39 -25.03
CA GLY A 96 10.42 -14.37 -25.28
C GLY A 96 9.59 -13.88 -24.10
N GLU A 97 10.20 -13.27 -23.09
CA GLU A 97 9.52 -12.66 -21.95
C GLU A 97 10.02 -11.22 -21.77
N ILE A 98 9.17 -10.34 -21.21
CA ILE A 98 9.60 -8.99 -20.80
C ILE A 98 10.55 -9.15 -19.61
N SER A 99 11.83 -8.88 -19.81
CA SER A 99 12.87 -9.00 -18.78
C SER A 99 12.92 -7.79 -17.87
N THR A 100 12.75 -6.59 -18.44
CA THR A 100 12.73 -5.33 -17.71
C THR A 100 11.70 -4.37 -18.32
N MET A 101 11.13 -3.52 -17.47
CA MET A 101 10.23 -2.44 -17.85
C MET A 101 10.20 -1.39 -16.74
N THR A 102 10.16 -0.12 -17.12
CA THR A 102 9.84 0.99 -16.22
C THR A 102 8.35 1.30 -16.34
N SER A 103 7.64 1.37 -15.22
CA SER A 103 6.24 1.82 -15.17
C SER A 103 6.14 3.11 -14.35
N THR A 104 5.41 4.09 -14.89
CA THR A 104 5.09 5.34 -14.20
C THR A 104 3.59 5.49 -14.07
N VAL A 105 3.11 5.77 -12.86
CA VAL A 105 1.72 6.18 -12.62
C VAL A 105 1.55 7.63 -13.07
N GLU A 106 0.79 7.83 -14.14
CA GLU A 106 0.49 9.16 -14.67
C GLU A 106 -0.71 9.78 -13.94
N HIS A 107 -1.76 8.99 -13.73
CA HIS A 107 -2.99 9.45 -13.07
C HIS A 107 -3.65 8.36 -12.23
N THR A 108 -4.08 8.70 -11.01
CA THR A 108 -5.03 7.88 -10.24
C THR A 108 -6.46 8.24 -10.65
N LEU A 109 -7.15 7.31 -11.28
CA LEU A 109 -8.49 7.48 -11.86
C LEU A 109 -9.63 7.21 -10.87
N ILE A 110 -9.45 6.22 -9.99
CA ILE A 110 -10.45 5.82 -8.99
C ILE A 110 -9.72 5.55 -7.69
N THR A 111 -10.27 6.04 -6.59
CA THR A 111 -9.86 5.66 -5.24
C THR A 111 -11.09 5.22 -4.45
N VAL A 112 -11.02 4.05 -3.83
CA VAL A 112 -12.05 3.55 -2.91
C VAL A 112 -11.41 3.20 -1.58
N GLU A 113 -11.84 3.85 -0.50
CA GLU A 113 -11.34 3.58 0.85
C GLU A 113 -12.07 2.42 1.53
N CYS A 114 -11.36 1.74 2.45
CA CYS A 114 -11.98 0.81 3.38
C CYS A 114 -12.84 1.54 4.40
N ASP A 115 -13.67 0.79 5.13
CA ASP A 115 -14.33 1.34 6.31
C ASP A 115 -13.29 1.53 7.42
N TYR A 116 -13.47 2.57 8.23
CA TYR A 116 -12.65 2.83 9.41
C TYR A 116 -13.40 2.46 10.67
N LEU A 117 -12.70 1.77 11.57
CA LEU A 117 -13.23 1.28 12.84
C LEU A 117 -12.73 2.13 14.00
N THR A 118 -13.60 2.37 14.98
CA THR A 118 -13.16 2.81 16.31
C THR A 118 -12.28 1.73 16.96
N VAL A 119 -11.51 2.12 17.98
CA VAL A 119 -10.69 1.18 18.77
C VAL A 119 -11.53 0.04 19.33
N GLU A 120 -12.75 0.35 19.77
CA GLU A 120 -13.72 -0.59 20.33
C GLU A 120 -14.21 -1.58 19.28
N GLN A 121 -14.58 -1.11 18.09
CA GLN A 121 -15.01 -1.96 16.97
C GLN A 121 -13.87 -2.86 16.47
N TYR A 122 -12.66 -2.32 16.36
CA TYR A 122 -11.47 -3.08 15.96
C TYR A 122 -11.11 -4.17 16.97
N ALA A 123 -11.14 -3.83 18.27
CA ALA A 123 -10.92 -4.78 19.35
C ALA A 123 -11.92 -5.95 19.31
N ALA A 124 -13.21 -5.64 19.14
CA ALA A 124 -14.27 -6.63 19.02
C ALA A 124 -14.11 -7.52 17.78
N MET A 125 -13.79 -6.92 16.61
CA MET A 125 -13.57 -7.64 15.36
C MET A 125 -12.47 -8.70 15.48
N LEU A 126 -11.40 -8.38 16.20
CA LEU A 126 -10.21 -9.24 16.33
C LEU A 126 -10.21 -10.12 17.58
N GLY A 127 -11.21 -9.98 18.45
CA GLY A 127 -11.31 -10.70 19.72
C GLY A 127 -10.18 -10.37 20.69
N VAL A 128 -9.79 -9.10 20.77
CA VAL A 128 -8.70 -8.62 21.65
C VAL A 128 -9.19 -7.55 22.61
N GLU A 129 -8.53 -7.41 23.76
CA GLU A 129 -8.84 -6.38 24.74
C GLU A 129 -8.57 -4.95 24.21
N LEU A 130 -9.43 -3.98 24.56
CA LEU A 130 -9.26 -2.58 24.17
C LEU A 130 -7.89 -2.02 24.58
N VAL A 131 -7.41 -2.40 25.77
CA VAL A 131 -6.11 -1.96 26.30
C VAL A 131 -4.96 -2.42 25.39
N THR A 132 -5.07 -3.62 24.81
CA THR A 132 -4.08 -4.16 23.88
C THR A 132 -4.01 -3.33 22.60
N VAL A 133 -5.16 -2.97 22.02
CA VAL A 133 -5.21 -2.12 20.82
C VAL A 133 -4.62 -0.74 21.11
N ARG A 134 -4.99 -0.13 22.24
CA ARG A 134 -4.42 1.18 22.66
C ARG A 134 -2.89 1.10 22.85
N GLN A 135 -2.38 -0.02 23.36
CA GLN A 135 -0.93 -0.24 23.46
C GLN A 135 -0.27 -0.39 22.09
N TRP A 136 -0.91 -1.03 21.11
CA TRP A 136 -0.39 -1.12 19.76
C TRP A 136 -0.30 0.26 19.09
N ILE A 137 -1.35 1.07 19.21
CA ILE A 137 -1.36 2.46 18.72
C ILE A 137 -0.23 3.25 19.37
N ARG A 138 -0.15 3.26 20.71
CA ARG A 138 0.88 4.01 21.46
C ARG A 138 2.31 3.62 21.07
N ARG A 139 2.52 2.39 20.62
CA ARG A 139 3.82 1.87 20.18
C ARG A 139 4.05 1.99 18.66
N GLY A 140 3.17 2.68 17.94
CA GLY A 140 3.25 2.86 16.49
C GLY A 140 3.10 1.58 15.68
N LYS A 141 2.44 0.55 16.23
CA LYS A 141 2.33 -0.77 15.58
C LYS A 141 1.18 -0.91 14.59
N LEU A 142 0.14 -0.08 14.72
CA LEU A 142 -0.96 0.02 13.75
C LEU A 142 -0.66 1.21 12.86
N ARG A 143 0.09 0.95 11.80
CA ARG A 143 0.76 1.98 10.99
C ARG A 143 -0.19 2.72 10.07
N HIS A 144 -1.39 2.19 9.85
CA HIS A 144 -2.44 2.82 9.04
C HIS A 144 -3.55 3.45 9.88
N ALA A 145 -3.43 3.39 11.21
CA ALA A 145 -4.34 4.10 12.10
C ALA A 145 -4.21 5.62 11.88
N LYS A 146 -5.34 6.33 11.94
CA LYS A 146 -5.35 7.80 11.86
C LYS A 146 -6.00 8.39 13.09
N LYS A 147 -5.45 9.52 13.55
CA LYS A 147 -6.01 10.25 14.67
C LYS A 147 -7.15 11.15 14.19
N ALA A 148 -8.32 11.01 14.80
CA ALA A 148 -9.53 11.79 14.52
C ALA A 148 -9.94 12.55 15.78
N GLY A 149 -9.40 13.75 15.95
CA GLY A 149 -9.60 14.54 17.17
C GLY A 149 -8.98 13.86 18.39
N ARG A 150 -9.82 13.36 19.31
CA ARG A 150 -9.37 12.62 20.51
C ARG A 150 -9.32 11.11 20.30
N ASP A 151 -9.96 10.63 19.24
CA ASP A 151 -10.12 9.22 18.97
C ASP A 151 -9.16 8.74 17.90
N TRP A 152 -9.01 7.42 17.82
CA TRP A 152 -8.23 6.74 16.79
C TRP A 152 -9.15 5.91 15.92
N LEU A 153 -8.93 6.00 14.62
CA LEU A 153 -9.61 5.23 13.60
C LEU A 153 -8.63 4.27 12.95
N ILE A 154 -8.99 3.00 12.88
CA ILE A 154 -8.15 1.93 12.34
C ILE A 154 -8.82 1.37 11.09
N PRO A 155 -8.12 1.23 9.95
CA PRO A 155 -8.66 0.56 8.77
C PRO A 155 -9.24 -0.82 9.11
N SER A 156 -10.43 -1.11 8.60
CA SER A 156 -11.07 -2.43 8.76
C SER A 156 -10.29 -3.58 8.11
N THR A 157 -9.32 -3.24 7.26
CA THR A 157 -8.43 -4.12 6.49
C THR A 157 -7.04 -4.30 7.12
N GLU A 158 -6.71 -3.57 8.18
CA GLU A 158 -5.44 -3.74 8.91
C GLU A 158 -5.57 -4.91 9.92
N ASP A 159 -4.54 -5.77 10.00
CA ASP A 159 -4.52 -6.91 10.92
C ASP A 159 -3.71 -6.63 12.19
N LYS A 160 -3.75 -7.59 13.11
CA LYS A 160 -2.93 -7.63 14.32
C LYS A 160 -1.45 -7.45 13.94
N PRO A 161 -0.70 -6.61 14.66
CA PRO A 161 0.73 -6.47 14.43
C PRO A 161 1.44 -7.81 14.55
N SER A 162 2.32 -8.10 13.59
CA SER A 162 3.13 -9.31 13.58
C SER A 162 4.17 -9.32 14.72
N ARG A 163 4.72 -10.51 15.02
CA ARG A 163 5.84 -10.64 15.96
C ARG A 163 7.13 -10.16 15.31
N GLY A 164 7.93 -9.41 16.06
CA GLY A 164 9.18 -8.84 15.56
C GLY A 164 9.01 -7.39 15.14
N PHE A 165 9.93 -6.92 14.30
CA PHE A 165 9.84 -5.63 13.65
C PHE A 165 9.94 -5.87 12.14
N THR A 166 9.04 -5.26 11.39
CA THR A 166 9.08 -5.25 9.93
C THR A 166 9.60 -3.89 9.49
N SER A 167 10.66 -3.88 8.69
CA SER A 167 11.18 -2.68 8.06
C SER A 167 10.06 -1.92 7.35
N VAL A 168 10.14 -0.59 7.37
CA VAL A 168 9.09 0.27 6.86
C VAL A 168 9.68 1.47 6.17
N LEU A 169 9.06 1.86 5.07
CA LEU A 169 9.26 3.16 4.43
C LEU A 169 7.99 3.97 4.69
N TYR A 170 8.14 5.21 5.13
CA TYR A 170 7.09 6.22 5.14
C TYR A 170 7.39 7.25 4.05
N ILE A 171 6.36 7.62 3.31
CA ILE A 171 6.38 8.70 2.32
C ILE A 171 5.52 9.82 2.88
N VAL A 172 6.12 10.99 3.07
CA VAL A 172 5.40 12.21 3.48
C VAL A 172 4.87 12.86 2.21
N GLU A 173 3.59 13.23 2.20
CA GLU A 173 2.97 13.88 1.03
C GLU A 173 3.67 15.21 0.70
N ASP A 174 3.73 15.57 -0.58
CA ASP A 174 4.61 16.64 -1.09
C ASP A 174 4.34 18.03 -0.48
N ASP A 175 3.12 18.30 -0.03
CA ASP A 175 2.70 19.54 0.63
C ASP A 175 2.62 19.42 2.16
N ALA A 176 2.93 18.24 2.70
CA ALA A 176 2.83 17.92 4.11
C ALA A 176 4.18 18.03 4.82
N ARG A 177 4.10 18.39 6.10
CA ARG A 177 5.27 18.52 6.97
C ARG A 177 4.96 17.98 8.37
N ILE A 178 5.80 17.09 8.88
CA ILE A 178 5.62 16.53 10.21
C ILE A 178 6.49 17.33 11.19
N ASP A 179 5.84 18.16 12.01
CA ASP A 179 6.51 18.93 13.05
C ASP A 179 6.59 18.12 14.34
N SER A 180 7.80 18.00 14.88
CA SER A 180 8.07 17.30 16.14
C SER A 180 9.30 17.90 16.80
N ASP A 181 9.16 18.30 18.08
CA ASP A 181 10.29 18.77 18.88
C ASP A 181 11.28 17.63 19.18
N GLU A 182 10.78 16.41 19.33
CA GLU A 182 11.60 15.21 19.58
C GLU A 182 12.32 14.74 18.30
N PHE A 183 11.66 14.85 17.14
CA PHE A 183 12.17 14.39 15.85
C PHE A 183 12.14 15.51 14.80
N PRO A 184 12.96 16.57 14.96
CA PRO A 184 12.90 17.76 14.09
C PRO A 184 13.26 17.47 12.63
N LEU A 185 14.01 16.39 12.35
CA LEU A 185 14.37 16.01 10.98
C LEU A 185 13.16 15.54 10.15
N LEU A 186 12.05 15.15 10.79
CA LEU A 186 10.82 14.81 10.08
C LEU A 186 10.27 15.99 9.27
N ALA A 187 10.51 17.22 9.74
CA ALA A 187 10.00 18.43 9.12
C ALA A 187 10.62 18.73 7.74
N VAL A 188 11.78 18.14 7.42
CA VAL A 188 12.51 18.36 6.18
C VAL A 188 12.61 17.11 5.31
N SER A 189 12.02 15.99 5.73
CA SER A 189 12.12 14.69 5.07
C SER A 189 10.84 14.35 4.33
N ASN A 190 10.96 13.82 3.11
CA ASN A 190 9.82 13.27 2.36
C ASN A 190 9.84 11.72 2.31
N ARG A 191 10.95 11.09 2.69
CA ARG A 191 11.08 9.64 2.81
C ARG A 191 11.80 9.27 4.10
N ILE A 192 11.21 8.33 4.84
CA ILE A 192 11.71 7.90 6.15
C ILE A 192 11.71 6.37 6.16
N THR A 193 12.89 5.76 6.17
CA THR A 193 13.03 4.30 6.17
C THR A 193 13.58 3.85 7.51
N ILE A 194 12.87 2.95 8.19
CA ILE A 194 13.31 2.35 9.45
C ILE A 194 13.61 0.87 9.22
N VAL A 195 14.83 0.46 9.53
CA VAL A 195 15.27 -0.93 9.42
C VAL A 195 15.82 -1.43 10.76
N GLN A 196 15.60 -2.70 11.05
CA GLN A 196 16.23 -3.38 12.18
C GLN A 196 17.54 -4.03 11.72
N ASP A 197 18.61 -3.83 12.50
CA ASP A 197 19.90 -4.50 12.28
C ASP A 197 19.73 -6.02 12.48
N GLN A 198 20.18 -6.79 11.48
CA GLN A 198 19.99 -8.25 11.45
C GLN A 198 20.90 -8.97 12.46
N ASP A 199 22.10 -8.43 12.69
CA ASP A 199 23.08 -9.01 13.61
C ASP A 199 22.81 -8.56 15.04
N LYS A 200 22.37 -7.31 15.22
CA LYS A 200 22.07 -6.71 16.52
C LYS A 200 20.62 -6.25 16.59
N LYS A 201 19.70 -7.19 16.86
CA LYS A 201 18.23 -6.95 16.94
C LYS A 201 17.77 -5.84 17.91
N SER A 202 18.63 -5.32 18.79
CA SER A 202 18.30 -4.17 19.64
C SER A 202 18.56 -2.81 18.97
N ARG A 203 19.23 -2.81 17.82
CA ARG A 203 19.65 -1.63 17.06
C ARG A 203 18.76 -1.45 15.84
N PHE A 204 18.37 -0.20 15.62
CA PHE A 204 17.57 0.22 14.48
C PHE A 204 18.25 1.40 13.81
N ILE A 205 18.11 1.48 12.50
CA ILE A 205 18.64 2.59 11.71
C ILE A 205 17.46 3.25 11.00
N CYS A 206 17.34 4.57 11.21
CA CYS A 206 16.37 5.40 10.51
C CYS A 206 17.10 6.27 9.49
N TYR A 207 16.81 6.04 8.21
CA TYR A 207 17.26 6.87 7.11
C TYR A 207 16.19 7.90 6.80
N LEU A 208 16.57 9.17 6.81
CA LEU A 208 15.72 10.30 6.47
C LEU A 208 16.26 10.96 5.21
N SER A 209 15.40 11.16 4.21
CA SER A 209 15.80 11.85 2.99
C SER A 209 14.72 12.75 2.43
N ASN A 210 15.16 13.69 1.61
CA ASN A 210 14.31 14.51 0.77
C ASN A 210 14.83 14.46 -0.66
N ASP A 211 14.08 13.81 -1.55
CA ASP A 211 14.52 13.62 -2.94
C ASP A 211 14.52 14.92 -3.76
N ILE A 212 13.76 15.94 -3.32
CA ILE A 212 13.68 17.26 -3.94
C ILE A 212 14.88 18.12 -3.51
N THR A 213 15.11 18.26 -2.20
CA THR A 213 16.19 19.10 -1.67
C THR A 213 17.54 18.38 -1.58
N LYS A 214 17.57 17.08 -1.90
CA LYS A 214 18.72 16.18 -1.75
C LYS A 214 19.22 16.03 -0.31
N PHE A 215 18.41 16.41 0.68
CA PHE A 215 18.72 16.17 2.08
C PHE A 215 18.82 14.67 2.38
N ARG A 216 19.80 14.28 3.19
CA ARG A 216 19.99 12.90 3.68
C ARG A 216 20.56 12.94 5.10
N SER A 217 20.01 12.10 5.98
CA SER A 217 20.49 11.91 7.34
C SER A 217 20.21 10.49 7.80
N GLU A 218 20.99 10.03 8.77
CA GLU A 218 20.83 8.72 9.42
C GLU A 218 20.77 8.92 10.94
N LEU A 219 19.90 8.16 11.60
CA LEU A 219 19.80 8.11 13.05
C LEU A 219 19.87 6.66 13.52
N GLU A 220 20.73 6.39 14.51
CA GLU A 220 20.69 5.15 15.26
C GLU A 220 19.64 5.26 16.37
N LEU A 221 18.73 4.30 16.41
CA LEU A 221 17.57 4.30 17.30
C LEU A 221 17.54 3.03 18.16
N THR A 222 17.10 3.17 19.41
CA THR A 222 16.67 2.03 20.21
C THR A 222 15.24 1.64 19.83
N ARG A 223 14.79 0.48 20.31
CA ARG A 223 13.38 0.07 20.15
C ARG A 223 12.39 1.11 20.69
N SER A 224 12.70 1.75 21.83
CA SER A 224 11.80 2.74 22.40
C SER A 224 11.73 3.99 21.54
N ASP A 225 12.84 4.39 20.91
CA ASP A 225 12.88 5.55 20.02
C ASP A 225 12.06 5.28 18.75
N VAL A 226 12.17 4.08 18.18
CA VAL A 226 11.32 3.65 17.05
C VAL A 226 9.84 3.69 17.39
N GLU A 227 9.44 3.14 18.56
CA GLU A 227 8.02 3.16 18.97
C GLU A 227 7.47 4.59 19.10
N ARG A 228 8.26 5.55 19.59
CA ARG A 228 7.88 6.97 19.69
C ARG A 228 7.90 7.69 18.33
N LEU A 229 8.88 7.36 17.49
CA LEU A 229 9.00 7.89 16.13
C LEU A 229 7.83 7.45 15.26
N GLU A 230 7.53 6.15 15.20
CA GLU A 230 6.40 5.63 14.42
C GLU A 230 5.08 6.21 14.94
N HIS A 231 4.87 6.27 16.26
CA HIS A 231 3.69 6.93 16.83
C HIS A 231 3.56 8.38 16.36
N THR A 232 4.65 9.16 16.37
CA THR A 232 4.66 10.56 15.92
C THR A 232 4.29 10.69 14.44
N ILE A 233 4.85 9.82 13.59
CA ILE A 233 4.55 9.80 12.15
C ILE A 233 3.08 9.47 11.91
N ILE A 234 2.57 8.41 12.53
CA ILE A 234 1.19 7.93 12.37
C ILE A 234 0.20 8.97 12.92
N GLU A 235 0.47 9.54 14.10
CA GLU A 235 -0.35 10.57 14.73
C GLU A 235 -0.47 11.83 13.87
N SER A 236 0.56 12.16 13.09
CA SER A 236 0.55 13.33 12.21
C SER A 236 -0.52 13.23 11.11
N GLY A 237 -0.84 12.01 10.66
CA GLY A 237 -1.72 11.75 9.52
C GLY A 237 -1.17 12.30 8.18
N LYS A 238 0.12 12.62 8.11
CA LYS A 238 0.77 13.29 6.96
C LYS A 238 1.70 12.38 6.15
N ALA A 239 1.80 11.12 6.55
CA ALA A 239 2.61 10.13 5.86
C ALA A 239 1.80 8.87 5.60
N ARG A 240 2.15 8.21 4.50
CA ARG A 240 1.67 6.88 4.13
C ARG A 240 2.84 5.89 4.15
N ILE A 241 2.55 4.61 4.30
CA ILE A 241 3.56 3.57 4.12
C ILE A 241 3.89 3.46 2.63
N GLY A 242 5.18 3.43 2.32
CA GLY A 242 5.72 3.10 1.01
C GLY A 242 5.99 1.59 0.91
N GLY A 243 5.46 0.97 -0.14
CA GLY A 243 5.49 -0.46 -0.35
C GLY A 243 4.17 -0.88 -0.99
N HIS A 244 4.22 -1.30 -2.25
CA HIS A 244 3.05 -1.68 -3.04
C HIS A 244 3.06 -3.20 -3.19
N ILE A 245 1.91 -3.83 -2.94
CA ILE A 245 1.67 -5.20 -3.43
C ILE A 245 0.93 -5.04 -4.74
N GLN A 246 1.66 -5.18 -5.83
CA GLN A 246 1.12 -5.24 -7.17
C GLN A 246 0.62 -6.68 -7.39
N TYR A 247 -0.68 -6.87 -7.59
CA TYR A 247 -1.24 -8.19 -7.89
C TYR A 247 -1.69 -8.23 -9.35
N PHE A 248 -0.98 -8.98 -10.17
CA PHE A 248 -1.39 -9.33 -11.54
C PHE A 248 -1.82 -10.79 -11.59
N PRO A 249 -3.13 -11.12 -11.55
CA PRO A 249 -3.55 -12.40 -12.06
C PRO A 249 -3.45 -12.33 -13.59
N HIS A 250 -2.79 -13.30 -14.22
CA HIS A 250 -2.76 -13.41 -15.68
C HIS A 250 -4.20 -13.43 -16.20
N VAL A 251 -4.61 -12.38 -16.92
CA VAL A 251 -5.86 -12.38 -17.66
C VAL A 251 -5.61 -13.20 -18.91
N ILE A 252 -5.89 -14.50 -18.87
CA ILE A 252 -5.88 -15.33 -20.08
C ILE A 252 -6.93 -14.71 -21.03
N ARG A 253 -6.44 -14.13 -22.12
CA ARG A 253 -7.27 -13.77 -23.27
C ARG A 253 -7.41 -15.04 -24.09
N ASP A 254 -8.63 -15.56 -24.18
CA ASP A 254 -8.90 -16.61 -25.15
C ASP A 254 -8.65 -16.00 -26.53
N THR A 255 -7.61 -16.47 -27.21
CA THR A 255 -7.35 -16.17 -28.62
C THR A 255 -8.42 -16.89 -29.44
N ASP A 256 -9.39 -16.14 -29.95
CA ASP A 256 -10.25 -16.58 -31.05
C ASP A 256 -9.45 -16.68 -32.37
#